data_AF-A0A7Y2H698-F1
#
_entry.id   AF-A0A7Y2H698-F1
#
_cell.length_a   1.000
_cell.length_b   1.000
_cell.length_c   1.000
_cell.angle_alpha   90.00
_cell.angle_beta   90.00
_cell.angle_gamma   90.00
#
_symmetry.space_group_name_H-M   'P 1'
#
loop_
_entity.id
_entity.type
_entity.pdbx_description
1 polymer ?
#
loop_
_entity_poly.entity_id
_entity_poly.type
_entity_poly.pdbx_seq_one_letter_code
_entity_poly.pdbx_strand_id
1 'polypeptide(L)'
;MKRKLKDELNQMASAILSAQGEMELSQLYEASRKLYEKIAVLKFIEDKLNDIEIDVSSNAIANKFEKMATAVMKENKSVPESNPHEEDIIIPGMQTIKDMISEMPGEPDVDQFFAEFVAKPKTIKNDKDEVTPEIPNGKHKSLNETLTQKVISVGLNDRHAFVKHLFNGSTEDFNRVISQLNTIDNEERSIAFIENMVKPDYNDWAGQEETASRFMALISRRFS
;
A
#
# COMPACT_ATOMS: atom_id res chain seq x y z
N MET A 1 26.35 3.86 -7.36
CA MET A 1 25.86 4.22 -6.01
C MET A 1 26.72 3.63 -4.90
N LYS A 2 26.96 2.30 -4.90
CA LYS A 2 27.81 1.58 -3.93
C LYS A 2 29.21 2.18 -3.70
N ARG A 3 29.91 2.60 -4.76
CA ARG A 3 31.26 3.21 -4.65
C ARG A 3 31.24 4.52 -3.85
N LYS A 4 30.33 5.43 -4.21
CA LYS A 4 30.15 6.71 -3.50
C LYS A 4 29.87 6.52 -2.00
N LEU A 5 29.04 5.54 -1.64
CA LEU A 5 28.77 5.24 -0.22
C LEU A 5 30.02 4.74 0.52
N LYS A 6 30.86 3.93 -0.13
CA LYS A 6 32.13 3.46 0.44
C LYS A 6 33.13 4.61 0.63
N ASP A 7 33.23 5.51 -0.35
CA ASP A 7 34.09 6.70 -0.26
C ASP A 7 33.65 7.61 0.89
N GLU A 8 32.34 7.87 1.04
CA GLU A 8 31.80 8.66 2.15
C GLU A 8 32.02 8.02 3.52
N LEU A 9 31.91 6.69 3.61
CA LEU A 9 32.20 5.94 4.84
C LEU A 9 33.67 6.07 5.24
N ASN A 10 34.59 5.93 4.28
CA ASN A 10 36.02 6.10 4.52
C ASN A 10 36.36 7.53 4.94
N GLN A 11 35.71 8.53 4.33
CA GLN A 11 35.88 9.93 4.72
C GLN A 11 35.39 10.19 6.15
N MET A 12 34.23 9.64 6.53
CA MET A 12 33.67 9.78 7.88
C MET A 12 34.52 9.06 8.93
N ALA A 13 34.97 7.84 8.64
CA ALA A 13 35.89 7.10 9.50
C ALA A 13 37.21 7.87 9.68
N SER A 14 37.76 8.42 8.60
CA SER A 14 38.97 9.24 8.65
C SER A 14 38.74 10.53 9.44
N ALA A 15 37.57 11.17 9.33
CA ALA A 15 37.24 12.36 10.10
C ALA A 15 37.17 12.06 11.62
N ILE A 16 36.58 10.93 12.02
CA ILE A 16 36.53 10.49 13.42
C ILE A 16 37.94 10.17 13.95
N LEU A 17 38.76 9.50 13.13
CA LEU A 17 40.15 9.19 13.48
C LEU A 17 41.01 10.46 13.60
N SER A 18 40.86 11.41 12.68
CA SER A 18 41.59 12.69 12.69
C SER A 18 41.18 13.59 13.86
N ALA A 19 39.94 13.47 14.35
CA ALA A 19 39.44 14.25 15.48
C ALA A 19 39.73 13.60 16.85
N GLN A 20 40.65 12.62 16.90
CA GLN A 20 41.05 11.92 18.13
C GLN A 20 41.41 12.91 19.25
N GLY A 21 40.58 12.93 20.30
CA GLY A 21 40.81 13.72 21.51
C GLY A 21 40.11 15.08 21.59
N GLU A 22 39.54 15.57 20.48
CA GLU A 22 38.83 16.86 20.44
C GLU A 22 37.30 16.71 20.37
N MET A 23 36.80 15.51 20.06
CA MET A 23 35.36 15.24 20.04
C MET A 23 34.81 14.94 21.43
N GLU A 24 33.86 15.76 21.87
CA GLU A 24 32.98 15.48 23.01
C GLU A 24 32.23 14.15 22.81
N LEU A 25 31.94 13.44 23.90
CA LEU A 25 31.27 12.13 23.88
C LEU A 25 29.98 12.13 23.04
N SER A 26 29.19 13.19 23.13
CA SER A 26 27.96 13.37 22.35
C SER A 26 28.21 13.44 20.84
N GLN A 27 29.27 14.13 20.42
CA GLN A 27 29.65 14.26 19.02
C GLN A 27 30.18 12.94 18.46
N LEU A 28 30.96 12.21 19.27
CA LEU A 28 31.46 10.88 18.91
C LEU A 28 30.30 9.88 18.76
N TYR A 29 29.30 9.95 19.64
CA TYR A 29 28.08 9.15 19.53
C TYR A 29 27.30 9.46 18.24
N GLU A 30 27.10 10.74 17.93
CA GLU A 30 26.39 11.16 16.71
C GLU A 30 27.13 10.73 15.44
N ALA A 31 28.46 10.90 15.41
CA ALA A 31 29.30 10.47 14.28
C ALA A 31 29.28 8.95 14.11
N SER A 32 29.35 8.19 15.20
CA SER A 32 29.25 6.72 15.20
C SER A 32 27.89 6.24 14.71
N ARG A 33 26.80 6.92 15.11
CA ARG A 33 25.44 6.64 14.64
C ARG A 33 25.32 6.84 13.13
N LYS A 34 25.80 7.98 12.61
CA LYS A 34 25.80 8.26 11.16
C LYS A 34 26.61 7.23 10.37
N LEU A 35 27.74 6.79 10.92
CA LEU A 35 28.56 5.73 10.32
C LEU A 35 27.80 4.41 10.27
N TYR A 36 27.15 4.02 11.38
CA TYR A 36 26.32 2.81 11.46
C TYR A 36 25.16 2.84 10.46
N GLU A 37 24.44 3.96 10.36
CA GLU A 37 23.33 4.13 9.41
C GLU A 37 23.81 3.93 7.96
N LYS A 38 24.94 4.54 7.57
CA LYS A 38 25.51 4.37 6.22
C LYS A 38 26.01 2.94 5.97
N ILE A 39 26.59 2.27 6.96
CA ILE A 39 26.98 0.85 6.85
C ILE A 39 25.75 -0.03 6.67
N ALA A 40 24.66 0.22 7.41
CA ALA A 40 23.42 -0.54 7.30
C ALA A 40 22.81 -0.42 5.90
N VAL A 41 22.81 0.78 5.31
CA VAL A 41 22.38 1.00 3.92
C VAL A 41 23.29 0.26 2.94
N LEU A 42 24.61 0.32 3.12
CA LEU A 42 25.55 -0.41 2.26
C LEU A 42 25.33 -1.93 2.33
N LYS A 43 25.12 -2.46 3.54
CA LYS A 43 24.81 -3.88 3.78
C LYS A 43 23.50 -4.28 3.09
N PHE A 44 22.46 -3.45 3.18
CA PHE A 44 21.21 -3.69 2.48
C PHE A 44 21.39 -3.72 0.96
N ILE A 45 22.17 -2.79 0.41
CA ILE A 45 22.48 -2.78 -1.03
C ILE A 45 23.25 -4.04 -1.44
N GLU A 46 24.22 -4.49 -0.64
CA GLU A 46 24.95 -5.72 -0.95
C GLU A 46 24.11 -6.99 -0.83
N ASP A 47 23.20 -7.06 0.13
CA ASP A 47 22.35 -8.24 0.37
C ASP A 47 21.15 -8.31 -0.58
N LYS A 48 20.59 -7.15 -0.96
CA LYS A 48 19.34 -7.08 -1.73
C LYS A 48 19.47 -6.63 -3.17
N LEU A 49 20.50 -5.88 -3.55
CA LEU A 49 20.69 -5.43 -4.95
C LEU A 49 21.74 -6.21 -5.73
N ASN A 50 22.61 -6.99 -5.10
CA ASN A 50 23.53 -7.87 -5.86
C ASN A 50 22.78 -9.03 -6.53
N ASP A 51 21.63 -9.46 -5.99
CA ASP A 51 20.77 -10.51 -6.58
C ASP A 51 19.84 -9.95 -7.68
N ILE A 52 19.69 -8.63 -7.74
CA ILE A 52 18.92 -7.94 -8.77
C ILE A 52 19.91 -7.55 -9.86
N GLU A 53 20.34 -8.54 -10.64
CA GLU A 53 20.78 -8.26 -12.01
C GLU A 53 19.57 -7.67 -12.75
N ILE A 54 19.46 -6.33 -12.77
CA ILE A 54 18.52 -5.65 -13.65
C ILE A 54 19.04 -5.93 -15.06
N ASP A 55 18.55 -7.01 -15.68
CA ASP A 55 18.73 -7.25 -17.10
C ASP A 55 17.99 -6.15 -17.88
N VAL A 56 18.71 -5.04 -18.09
CA VAL A 56 18.25 -3.92 -18.92
C VAL A 56 18.11 -4.31 -20.39
N SER A 57 18.55 -5.51 -20.79
CA SER A 57 18.40 -6.00 -22.18
C SER A 57 16.96 -6.42 -22.51
N SER A 58 16.18 -6.87 -21.52
CA SER A 58 14.81 -7.38 -21.75
C SER A 58 13.70 -6.35 -21.51
N ASN A 59 14.02 -5.09 -21.21
CA ASN A 59 12.98 -4.09 -20.95
C ASN A 59 12.43 -3.54 -22.28
N ALA A 60 11.51 -4.30 -22.89
CA ALA A 60 10.79 -3.94 -24.12
C ALA A 60 10.13 -2.53 -24.05
N ILE A 61 9.88 -2.04 -22.84
CA ILE A 61 9.32 -0.71 -22.58
C ILE A 61 10.38 0.37 -22.82
N ALA A 62 11.64 0.15 -22.44
CA ALA A 62 12.73 1.11 -22.65
C ALA A 62 13.01 1.32 -24.15
N ASN A 63 13.05 0.23 -24.93
CA ASN A 63 13.20 0.29 -26.39
C ASN A 63 12.02 0.99 -27.09
N LYS A 64 10.79 0.78 -26.61
CA LYS A 64 9.62 1.49 -27.13
C LYS A 64 9.64 2.98 -26.75
N PHE A 65 10.07 3.29 -25.53
CA PHE A 65 10.21 4.67 -25.06
C PHE A 65 11.27 5.43 -25.86
N GLU A 66 12.43 4.81 -26.12
CA GLU A 66 13.49 5.40 -26.93
C GLU A 66 13.06 5.63 -28.38
N LYS A 67 12.32 4.69 -28.98
CA LYS A 67 11.71 4.87 -30.30
C LYS A 67 10.68 6.00 -30.32
N MET A 68 9.82 6.11 -29.31
CA MET A 68 8.83 7.19 -29.22
C MET A 68 9.49 8.55 -28.98
N ALA A 69 10.49 8.63 -28.10
CA ALA A 69 11.24 9.86 -27.84
C ALA A 69 11.96 10.36 -29.10
N THR A 70 12.56 9.44 -29.86
CA THR A 70 13.25 9.77 -31.12
C THR A 70 12.25 10.23 -32.20
N ALA A 71 11.05 9.65 -32.26
CA ALA A 71 10.01 10.05 -33.19
C ALA A 71 9.49 11.47 -32.89
N VAL A 72 9.19 11.78 -31.62
CA VAL A 72 8.71 13.11 -31.19
C VAL A 72 9.76 14.20 -31.45
N MET A 73 11.03 13.93 -31.18
CA MET A 73 12.12 14.88 -31.46
C MET A 73 12.30 15.16 -32.95
N LYS A 74 12.03 14.16 -33.81
CA LYS A 74 12.14 14.32 -35.26
C LYS A 74 10.95 15.08 -35.85
N GLU A 75 9.75 14.88 -35.31
CA GLU A 75 8.51 15.49 -35.79
C GLU A 75 8.40 16.99 -35.40
N ASN A 76 8.83 17.35 -34.19
CA ASN A 76 8.81 18.73 -33.69
C ASN A 76 9.80 19.69 -34.36
N LYS A 77 10.68 19.21 -35.26
CA LYS A 77 11.60 20.09 -36.01
C LYS A 77 10.90 20.89 -37.12
N SER A 78 9.66 20.54 -37.45
CA SER A 78 8.89 21.10 -38.58
C SER A 78 7.97 22.25 -38.16
N VAL A 79 7.76 22.45 -36.86
CA VAL A 79 6.84 23.46 -36.33
C VAL A 79 7.68 24.62 -35.79
N PRO A 80 7.57 25.84 -36.36
CA PRO A 80 8.26 27.00 -35.82
C PRO A 80 7.86 27.22 -34.35
N GLU A 81 8.84 27.36 -33.45
CA GLU A 81 8.61 27.57 -32.00
C GLU A 81 7.94 28.92 -31.67
N SER A 82 7.71 29.78 -32.65
CA SER A 82 7.06 31.07 -32.46
C SER A 82 5.81 31.14 -33.31
N ASN A 83 4.66 31.16 -32.65
CA ASN A 83 3.39 31.53 -33.24
C ASN A 83 3.39 33.06 -33.46
N PRO A 84 3.31 33.56 -34.70
CA PRO A 84 3.42 35.00 -34.99
C PRO A 84 2.14 35.81 -34.67
N HIS A 85 1.11 35.19 -34.09
CA HIS A 85 -0.12 35.87 -33.69
C HIS A 85 -0.36 35.68 -32.18
N GLU A 86 -0.25 36.76 -31.40
CA GLU A 86 -0.42 36.74 -29.94
C GLU A 86 -1.88 36.69 -29.47
N GLU A 87 -2.88 36.84 -30.36
CA GLU A 87 -4.28 37.03 -29.93
C GLU A 87 -5.30 36.21 -30.74
N ASP A 88 -5.16 34.88 -30.79
CA ASP A 88 -6.22 34.04 -31.39
C ASP A 88 -6.49 32.72 -30.64
N ILE A 89 -6.45 32.77 -29.30
CA ILE A 89 -7.08 31.74 -28.46
C ILE A 89 -8.41 32.31 -27.95
N ILE A 90 -9.39 32.42 -28.84
CA ILE A 90 -10.76 32.71 -28.43
C ILE A 90 -11.31 31.44 -27.77
N ILE A 91 -11.43 31.43 -26.45
CA ILE A 91 -12.04 30.33 -25.69
C ILE A 91 -13.57 30.47 -25.85
N PRO A 92 -14.25 29.66 -26.69
CA PRO A 92 -15.69 29.81 -26.93
C PRO A 92 -16.46 29.03 -25.87
N GLY A 93 -16.32 29.44 -24.60
CA GLY A 93 -16.92 28.74 -23.47
C GLY A 93 -18.17 29.41 -22.93
N MET A 94 -18.17 30.75 -22.82
CA MET A 94 -19.21 31.46 -22.07
C MET A 94 -20.44 31.81 -22.89
N GLN A 95 -20.30 31.95 -24.22
CA GLN A 95 -21.41 32.28 -25.11
C GLN A 95 -22.29 31.07 -25.41
N THR A 96 -21.68 29.91 -25.66
CA THR A 96 -22.35 28.64 -26.01
C THR A 96 -23.24 28.11 -24.89
N ILE A 97 -22.83 28.32 -23.63
CA ILE A 97 -23.61 27.88 -22.45
C ILE A 97 -24.88 28.73 -22.29
N LYS A 98 -24.83 30.02 -22.65
CA LYS A 98 -25.98 30.93 -22.55
C LYS A 98 -27.07 30.59 -23.56
N ASP A 99 -26.69 30.19 -24.78
CA ASP A 99 -27.64 29.77 -25.82
C ASP A 99 -28.26 28.40 -25.54
N MET A 100 -27.56 27.48 -24.86
CA MET A 100 -28.10 26.16 -24.49
C MET A 100 -29.20 26.23 -23.40
N ILE A 101 -29.18 27.24 -22.52
CA ILE A 101 -30.14 27.36 -21.41
C ILE A 101 -31.48 27.94 -21.87
N SER A 102 -31.53 28.65 -23.01
CA SER A 102 -32.79 29.20 -23.55
C SER A 102 -33.69 28.17 -24.25
N GLU A 103 -33.17 26.98 -24.58
CA GLU A 103 -33.90 25.96 -25.36
C GLU A 103 -34.44 24.80 -24.49
N MET A 104 -34.45 24.91 -23.16
CA MET A 104 -35.10 23.90 -22.30
C MET A 104 -36.60 24.21 -22.17
N PRO A 105 -37.50 23.35 -22.70
CA PRO A 105 -38.92 23.41 -22.34
C PRO A 105 -39.09 23.06 -20.85
N GLY A 106 -40.09 23.69 -20.22
CA GLY A 106 -40.24 23.85 -18.77
C GLY A 106 -40.29 22.58 -17.90
N GLU A 107 -40.21 22.83 -16.59
CA GLU A 107 -40.04 21.87 -15.50
C GLU A 107 -40.97 20.64 -15.56
N PRO A 108 -40.41 19.42 -15.56
CA PRO A 108 -41.16 18.23 -15.19
C PRO A 108 -41.01 17.92 -13.69
N ASP A 109 -42.13 17.56 -13.07
CA ASP A 109 -42.26 17.10 -11.68
C ASP A 109 -41.44 15.83 -11.43
N VAL A 110 -40.34 15.99 -10.68
CA VAL A 110 -39.34 14.95 -10.39
C VAL A 110 -39.78 13.99 -9.28
N ASP A 111 -40.85 14.30 -8.54
CA ASP A 111 -41.27 13.53 -7.37
C ASP A 111 -42.04 12.25 -7.78
N GLN A 112 -42.72 12.27 -8.93
CA GLN A 112 -43.50 11.11 -9.38
C GLN A 112 -42.63 9.96 -9.93
N PHE A 113 -41.46 10.27 -10.48
CA PHE A 113 -40.54 9.27 -11.06
C PHE A 113 -39.77 8.48 -9.98
N PHE A 114 -39.45 9.13 -8.86
CA PHE A 114 -38.75 8.49 -7.74
C PHE A 114 -39.65 7.51 -6.98
N ALA A 115 -40.94 7.81 -6.85
CA ALA A 115 -41.89 6.96 -6.13
C ALA A 115 -42.11 5.59 -6.81
N GLU A 116 -42.01 5.52 -8.14
CA GLU A 116 -42.21 4.27 -8.89
C GLU A 116 -41.00 3.32 -8.81
N PHE A 117 -39.79 3.87 -8.61
CA PHE A 117 -38.56 3.06 -8.52
C PHE A 117 -38.34 2.43 -7.13
N VAL A 118 -38.82 3.07 -6.06
CA VAL A 118 -38.62 2.60 -4.68
C VAL A 118 -39.59 1.47 -4.29
N ALA A 119 -40.70 1.29 -5.00
CA ALA A 119 -41.81 0.48 -4.49
C ALA A 119 -41.65 -1.05 -4.62
N LYS A 120 -40.74 -1.62 -5.43
CA LYS A 120 -40.62 -3.09 -5.55
C LYS A 120 -39.20 -3.61 -5.92
N PRO A 121 -38.39 -4.08 -4.97
CA PRO A 121 -37.29 -4.98 -5.29
C PRO A 121 -37.83 -6.41 -5.43
N LYS A 122 -38.05 -6.88 -6.67
CA LYS A 122 -38.20 -8.32 -6.96
C LYS A 122 -36.82 -8.97 -6.84
N THR A 123 -36.60 -9.72 -5.78
CA THR A 123 -35.42 -10.57 -5.62
C THR A 123 -35.51 -11.76 -6.58
N ILE A 124 -34.64 -11.80 -7.58
CA ILE A 124 -34.38 -13.02 -8.35
C ILE A 124 -33.32 -13.78 -7.58
N LYS A 125 -33.73 -14.88 -6.93
CA LYS A 125 -32.80 -15.83 -6.31
C LYS A 125 -32.02 -16.50 -7.44
N ASN A 126 -30.73 -16.22 -7.52
CA ASN A 126 -29.83 -16.96 -8.40
C ASN A 126 -29.34 -18.17 -7.60
N ASP A 127 -30.00 -19.30 -7.80
CA ASP A 127 -29.61 -20.60 -7.26
C ASP A 127 -28.28 -20.98 -7.94
N LYS A 128 -27.21 -21.09 -7.14
CA LYS A 128 -25.82 -21.14 -7.61
C LYS A 128 -25.19 -22.52 -7.39
N ASP A 129 -26.02 -23.56 -7.28
CA ASP A 129 -25.60 -24.90 -6.89
C ASP A 129 -25.35 -25.86 -8.07
N GLU A 130 -25.45 -25.43 -9.33
CA GLU A 130 -25.35 -26.35 -10.48
C GLU A 130 -24.24 -26.06 -11.50
N VAL A 131 -23.21 -25.28 -11.15
CA VAL A 131 -22.06 -25.07 -12.05
C VAL A 131 -20.73 -24.97 -11.29
N THR A 132 -20.23 -26.09 -10.77
CA THR A 132 -18.80 -26.21 -10.45
C THR A 132 -18.27 -27.56 -10.96
N PRO A 133 -17.33 -27.59 -11.92
CA PRO A 133 -16.58 -28.80 -12.19
C PRO A 133 -15.64 -29.10 -11.01
N GLU A 134 -15.67 -30.33 -10.52
CA GLU A 134 -14.79 -30.81 -9.44
C GLU A 134 -13.33 -30.77 -9.91
N ILE A 135 -12.54 -29.86 -9.33
CA ILE A 135 -11.08 -29.80 -9.51
C ILE A 135 -10.45 -30.54 -8.32
N PRO A 136 -9.57 -31.53 -8.53
CA PRO A 136 -8.94 -32.26 -7.44
C PRO A 136 -8.12 -31.33 -6.54
N ASN A 137 -8.36 -31.46 -5.23
CA ASN A 137 -7.67 -30.80 -4.14
C ASN A 137 -6.14 -30.99 -4.24
N GLY A 138 -5.48 -30.03 -4.88
CA GLY A 138 -4.05 -29.77 -4.74
C GLY A 138 -3.88 -28.33 -4.31
N LYS A 139 -3.94 -28.05 -3.00
CA LYS A 139 -3.55 -26.75 -2.44
C LYS A 139 -2.04 -26.55 -2.64
N HIS A 140 -1.63 -26.22 -3.86
CA HIS A 140 -0.33 -25.61 -4.05
C HIS A 140 -0.43 -24.20 -3.46
N LYS A 141 0.12 -24.04 -2.25
CA LYS A 141 0.29 -22.74 -1.60
C LYS A 141 0.91 -21.80 -2.63
N SER A 142 0.15 -20.79 -3.05
CA SER A 142 0.70 -19.79 -3.97
C SER A 142 1.91 -19.15 -3.29
N LEU A 143 2.96 -18.80 -4.05
CA LEU A 143 4.16 -18.16 -3.49
C LEU A 143 3.81 -16.89 -2.69
N ASN A 144 2.70 -16.21 -3.04
CA ASN A 144 2.14 -15.11 -2.28
C ASN A 144 1.65 -15.51 -0.88
N GLU A 145 1.12 -16.72 -0.71
CA GLU A 145 0.71 -17.27 0.59
C GLU A 145 1.93 -17.60 1.47
N THR A 146 3.01 -18.12 0.88
CA THR A 146 4.26 -18.43 1.61
C THR A 146 5.03 -17.17 2.03
N LEU A 147 4.96 -16.10 1.23
CA LEU A 147 5.61 -14.84 1.55
C LEU A 147 4.80 -13.99 2.55
N THR A 148 3.47 -14.10 2.53
CA THR A 148 2.58 -13.44 3.51
C THR A 148 2.44 -14.22 4.81
N GLN A 149 2.83 -15.50 4.89
CA GLN A 149 2.78 -16.30 6.13
C GLN A 149 3.53 -15.67 7.31
N LYS A 150 4.51 -14.79 7.08
CA LYS A 150 5.25 -14.10 8.16
C LYS A 150 4.55 -12.88 8.75
N VAL A 151 3.58 -12.30 8.05
CA VAL A 151 2.91 -11.07 8.48
C VAL A 151 1.42 -11.36 8.60
N ILE A 152 0.82 -11.06 9.76
CA ILE A 152 -0.62 -11.25 9.96
C ILE A 152 -1.35 -10.28 9.02
N SER A 153 -1.77 -10.80 7.86
CA SER A 153 -2.56 -10.05 6.89
C SER A 153 -4.04 -10.25 7.20
N VAL A 154 -4.65 -9.20 7.77
CA VAL A 154 -6.07 -9.19 8.10
C VAL A 154 -6.83 -8.57 6.94
N GLY A 155 -7.83 -9.30 6.43
CA GLY A 155 -8.73 -8.80 5.37
C GLY A 155 -9.52 -7.57 5.85
N LEU A 156 -9.95 -6.71 4.90
CA LEU A 156 -10.64 -5.46 5.24
C LEU A 156 -11.94 -5.69 6.04
N ASN A 157 -12.70 -6.71 5.66
CA ASN A 157 -13.95 -7.06 6.34
C ASN A 157 -13.71 -7.61 7.75
N ASP A 158 -12.72 -8.50 7.89
CA ASP A 158 -12.29 -9.03 9.19
C ASP A 158 -11.77 -7.92 10.10
N ARG A 159 -10.93 -7.03 9.57
CA ARG A 159 -10.43 -5.85 10.29
C ARG A 159 -11.57 -5.00 10.81
N HIS A 160 -12.57 -4.69 9.98
CA HIS A 160 -13.71 -3.88 10.41
C HIS A 160 -14.51 -4.58 11.52
N ALA A 161 -14.71 -5.89 11.40
CA ALA A 161 -15.39 -6.69 12.44
C ALA A 161 -14.61 -6.71 13.76
N PHE A 162 -13.29 -6.93 13.73
CA PHE A 162 -12.45 -6.94 14.94
C PHE A 162 -12.43 -5.58 15.62
N VAL A 163 -12.23 -4.51 14.85
CA VAL A 163 -12.22 -3.15 15.42
C VAL A 163 -13.55 -2.86 16.10
N LYS A 164 -14.67 -3.18 15.45
CA LYS A 164 -16.01 -2.89 15.98
C LYS A 164 -16.37 -3.74 17.21
N HIS A 165 -16.07 -5.03 17.18
CA HIS A 165 -16.58 -5.99 18.16
C HIS A 165 -15.57 -6.39 19.25
N LEU A 166 -14.26 -6.35 18.95
CA LEU A 166 -13.20 -6.75 19.89
C LEU A 166 -12.47 -5.55 20.50
N PHE A 167 -12.38 -4.42 19.79
CA PHE A 167 -11.63 -3.24 20.22
C PHE A 167 -12.53 -2.00 20.46
N ASN A 168 -13.84 -2.19 20.58
CA ASN A 168 -14.83 -1.14 20.86
C ASN A 168 -14.75 0.08 19.91
N GLY A 169 -14.40 -0.15 18.65
CA GLY A 169 -14.21 0.89 17.62
C GLY A 169 -12.78 1.48 17.54
N SER A 170 -11.88 1.10 18.44
CA SER A 170 -10.49 1.61 18.45
C SER A 170 -9.64 0.92 17.39
N THR A 171 -9.40 1.65 16.29
CA THR A 171 -8.49 1.17 15.22
C THR A 171 -7.03 1.26 15.65
N GLU A 172 -6.70 2.19 16.55
CA GLU A 172 -5.34 2.39 17.06
C GLU A 172 -4.89 1.18 17.89
N ASP A 173 -5.73 0.72 18.82
CA ASP A 173 -5.41 -0.45 19.65
C ASP A 173 -5.31 -1.72 18.83
N PHE A 174 -6.22 -1.90 17.85
CA PHE A 174 -6.13 -3.02 16.92
C PHE A 174 -4.77 -3.04 16.20
N ASN A 175 -4.32 -1.90 15.65
CA ASN A 175 -3.03 -1.85 14.97
C ASN A 175 -1.84 -2.05 15.93
N ARG A 176 -1.94 -1.56 17.17
CA ARG A 176 -0.94 -1.81 18.22
C ARG A 176 -0.82 -3.30 18.55
N VAL A 177 -1.95 -3.97 18.76
CA VAL A 177 -1.99 -5.42 19.03
C VAL A 177 -1.45 -6.21 17.85
N ILE A 178 -1.81 -5.86 16.60
CA ILE A 178 -1.27 -6.52 15.41
C ILE A 178 0.26 -6.31 15.30
N SER A 179 0.76 -5.11 15.60
CA SER A 179 2.21 -4.83 15.60
C SER A 179 2.96 -5.69 16.62
N GLN A 180 2.39 -5.83 17.83
CA GLN A 180 2.95 -6.67 18.89
C GLN A 180 2.89 -8.15 18.52
N LEU A 181 1.76 -8.61 17.98
CA LEU A 181 1.60 -9.99 17.48
C LEU A 181 2.57 -10.31 16.33
N ASN A 182 2.88 -9.35 15.46
CA ASN A 182 3.89 -9.52 14.41
C ASN A 182 5.32 -9.59 14.98
N THR A 183 5.56 -9.09 16.18
CA THR A 183 6.87 -9.15 16.87
C THR A 183 7.07 -10.45 17.66
N ILE A 184 5.98 -11.17 17.98
CA ILE A 184 6.04 -12.41 18.78
C ILE A 184 6.24 -13.61 17.85
N ASP A 185 7.30 -14.40 18.05
CA ASP A 185 7.61 -15.57 17.19
C ASP A 185 6.99 -16.90 17.62
N ASN A 186 6.26 -16.96 18.74
CA ASN A 186 5.64 -18.19 19.25
C ASN A 186 4.12 -18.05 19.39
N GLU A 187 3.38 -19.03 18.87
CA GLU A 187 1.91 -19.16 18.98
C GLU A 187 1.43 -19.11 20.43
N GLU A 188 2.02 -19.91 21.32
CA GLU A 188 1.63 -19.98 22.73
C GLU A 188 1.79 -18.61 23.42
N ARG A 189 2.85 -17.87 23.07
CA ARG A 189 3.07 -16.52 23.59
C ARG A 189 2.07 -15.52 23.02
N SER A 190 1.71 -15.63 21.75
CA SER A 190 0.69 -14.78 21.13
C SER A 190 -0.67 -15.00 21.77
N ILE A 191 -1.06 -16.26 22.02
CA ILE A 191 -2.32 -16.58 22.70
C ILE A 191 -2.29 -16.05 24.13
N ALA A 192 -1.22 -16.31 24.88
CA ALA A 192 -1.08 -15.81 26.26
C ALA A 192 -1.11 -14.27 26.34
N PHE A 193 -0.55 -13.58 25.35
CA PHE A 193 -0.62 -12.13 25.24
C PHE A 193 -2.06 -11.65 25.04
N ILE A 194 -2.81 -12.28 24.14
CA ILE A 194 -4.22 -11.93 23.93
C ILE A 194 -5.05 -12.21 25.18
N GLU A 195 -4.86 -13.35 25.84
CA GLU A 195 -5.67 -13.72 27.01
C GLU A 195 -5.36 -12.88 28.25
N ASN A 196 -4.10 -12.56 28.50
CA ASN A 196 -3.72 -11.86 29.72
C ASN A 196 -3.68 -10.33 29.57
N MET A 197 -3.53 -9.81 28.35
CA MET A 197 -3.27 -8.38 28.14
C MET A 197 -4.29 -7.69 27.22
N VAL A 198 -5.01 -8.43 26.36
CA VAL A 198 -5.97 -7.83 25.43
C VAL A 198 -7.41 -8.10 25.86
N LYS A 199 -7.77 -9.38 26.09
CA LYS A 199 -9.10 -9.76 26.59
C LYS A 199 -9.58 -8.94 27.80
N PRO A 200 -8.80 -8.78 28.89
CA PRO A 200 -9.29 -8.07 30.08
C PRO A 200 -9.53 -6.58 29.84
N ASP A 201 -8.79 -5.96 28.94
CA ASP A 201 -8.98 -4.54 28.56
C ASP A 201 -10.30 -4.32 27.78
N TYR A 202 -10.85 -5.37 27.14
CA TYR A 202 -12.05 -5.30 26.30
C TYR A 202 -13.20 -6.17 26.79
N ASN A 203 -13.42 -6.20 28.12
CA ASN A 203 -14.55 -6.88 28.76
C ASN A 203 -14.67 -8.37 28.35
N ASP A 204 -13.51 -9.05 28.29
CA ASP A 204 -13.38 -10.48 27.94
C ASP A 204 -14.06 -10.86 26.61
N TRP A 205 -14.25 -9.89 25.71
CA TRP A 205 -14.97 -10.06 24.44
C TRP A 205 -16.35 -10.72 24.60
N ALA A 206 -17.01 -10.47 25.74
CA ALA A 206 -18.28 -11.07 26.09
C ALA A 206 -19.36 -10.78 25.02
N GLY A 207 -19.98 -11.84 24.48
CA GLY A 207 -21.00 -11.75 23.44
C GLY A 207 -20.45 -11.59 22.01
N GLN A 208 -19.14 -11.67 21.80
CA GLN A 208 -18.49 -11.58 20.49
C GLN A 208 -17.56 -12.79 20.23
N GLU A 209 -17.96 -13.97 20.74
CA GLU A 209 -17.18 -15.21 20.70
C GLU A 209 -16.89 -15.70 19.27
N GLU A 210 -17.81 -15.50 18.33
CA GLU A 210 -17.59 -15.84 16.92
C GLU A 210 -16.46 -15.00 16.31
N THR A 211 -16.47 -13.70 16.60
CA THR A 211 -15.46 -12.75 16.14
C THR A 211 -14.12 -13.02 16.81
N ALA A 212 -14.12 -13.34 18.10
CA ALA A 212 -12.94 -13.74 18.86
C ALA A 212 -12.32 -15.05 18.31
N SER A 213 -13.14 -16.05 18.01
CA SER A 213 -12.69 -17.32 17.44
C SER A 213 -12.04 -17.13 16.07
N ARG A 214 -12.62 -16.27 15.23
CA ARG A 214 -12.02 -15.88 13.94
C ARG A 214 -10.69 -15.15 14.10
N PHE A 215 -10.59 -14.26 15.09
CA PHE A 215 -9.34 -13.55 15.40
C PHE A 215 -8.24 -14.52 15.84
N MET A 216 -8.55 -15.46 16.74
CA MET A 216 -7.61 -16.49 17.18
C MET A 216 -7.19 -17.42 16.02
N ALA A 217 -8.12 -17.80 15.15
CA ALA A 217 -7.81 -18.62 13.98
C ALA A 217 -6.87 -17.92 12.98
N LEU A 218 -6.95 -16.59 12.87
CA LEU A 218 -5.99 -15.82 12.06
C LEU A 218 -4.60 -15.82 12.68
N ILE A 219 -4.50 -15.78 14.00
CA ILE A 219 -3.22 -15.84 14.71
C ILE A 219 -2.59 -17.22 14.51
N SER A 220 -3.32 -18.31 14.73
CA SER A 220 -2.78 -19.66 14.55
C SER A 220 -2.37 -19.95 13.10
N ARG A 221 -3.12 -19.42 12.11
CA ARG A 221 -2.76 -19.56 10.69
C ARG A 221 -1.40 -18.94 10.34
N ARG A 222 -0.94 -17.95 11.08
CA ARG A 222 0.38 -17.33 10.89
C ARG A 222 1.53 -18.23 11.37
N PHE A 223 1.25 -19.16 12.28
CA PHE A 223 2.26 -20.10 12.81
C PHE A 223 2.24 -21.48 12.13
N SER A 224 1.23 -21.77 11.30
CA SER A 224 1.09 -23.01 10.51
C SER A 224 1.74 -22.93 9.11
#